data_AF-A0A1G7I2W7-F1
#
_entry.id   AF-A0A1G7I2W7-F1
#
_cell.length_a   1.000
_cell.length_b   1.000
_cell.length_c   1.000
_cell.angle_alpha   90.00
_cell.angle_beta   90.00
_cell.angle_gamma   90.00
#
_symmetry.space_group_name_H-M   'P 1'
#
loop_
_entity.id
_entity.type
_entity.pdbx_description
1 polymer ?
#
loop_
_entity_poly.entity_id
_entity_poly.type
_entity_poly.pdbx_seq_one_letter_code
_entity_poly.pdbx_strand_id
1 'polypeptide(L)'
;MTELASSITRLRRGQYTDVIGAGGGTALLMFAERLPDTYWFKTYLILAAPSLSVSFSKITNIILSECNIIYDMLRESQYERSILRSLKLLRKNPLASQASIEKLEQAYLDVSIKCIENKIFKLDKMKSD
;
A
#
# COMPACT_ATOMS: atom_id res chain seq x y z
N MET A 1 17.19 4.85 8.20
CA MET A 1 15.82 4.28 8.15
C MET A 1 15.17 4.35 6.76
N THR A 2 15.58 5.25 5.87
CA THR A 2 15.04 5.38 4.49
C THR A 2 15.48 4.25 3.53
N GLU A 3 16.69 3.71 3.68
CA GLU A 3 17.19 2.59 2.84
C GLU A 3 16.48 1.25 3.08
N LEU A 4 16.01 1.02 4.30
CA LEU A 4 15.31 -0.23 4.65
C LEU A 4 13.90 -0.26 4.06
N ALA A 5 13.21 0.89 4.09
CA ALA A 5 11.89 1.05 3.47
C ALA A 5 11.96 0.95 1.94
N SER A 6 13.01 1.51 1.32
CA SER A 6 13.21 1.43 -0.14
C SER A 6 13.58 0.02 -0.59
N SER A 7 14.33 -0.74 0.22
CA SER A 7 14.69 -2.14 -0.07
C SER A 7 13.50 -3.09 0.03
N ILE A 8 12.64 -2.91 1.04
CA ILE A 8 11.41 -3.70 1.20
C ILE A 8 10.42 -3.40 0.06
N THR A 9 10.28 -2.13 -0.34
CA THR A 9 9.43 -1.77 -1.48
C THR A 9 9.99 -2.23 -2.83
N ARG A 10 11.32 -2.37 -2.98
CA ARG A 10 11.95 -2.97 -4.18
C ARG A 10 11.73 -4.48 -4.25
N LEU A 11 11.90 -5.21 -3.13
CA LEU A 11 11.69 -6.66 -3.07
C LEU A 11 10.22 -7.04 -3.34
N ARG A 12 9.27 -6.30 -2.75
CA ARG A 12 7.84 -6.49 -3.06
C ARG A 12 7.54 -6.17 -4.52
N ARG A 13 8.03 -5.04 -5.06
CA ARG A 13 7.80 -4.69 -6.47
C ARG A 13 8.29 -5.77 -7.42
N GLY A 14 9.50 -6.31 -7.19
CA GLY A 14 10.07 -7.39 -8.01
C GLY A 14 9.21 -8.66 -8.05
N GLN A 15 8.73 -9.10 -6.89
CA GLN A 15 7.86 -10.28 -6.80
C GLN A 15 6.49 -10.08 -7.46
N TYR A 16 5.87 -8.90 -7.31
CA TYR A 16 4.59 -8.61 -7.95
C TYR A 16 4.72 -8.39 -9.47
N THR A 17 5.80 -7.75 -9.96
CA THR A 17 6.07 -7.62 -11.39
C THR A 17 6.24 -8.97 -12.08
N ASP A 18 6.91 -9.93 -11.44
CA ASP A 18 7.15 -11.25 -12.02
C ASP A 18 5.85 -12.08 -12.09
N VAL A 19 5.06 -12.10 -11.01
CA VAL A 19 3.81 -12.88 -10.98
C VAL A 19 2.75 -12.31 -11.93
N ILE A 20 2.60 -10.99 -11.99
CA ILE A 20 1.62 -10.34 -12.88
C ILE A 20 2.11 -10.37 -14.34
N GLY A 21 3.42 -10.23 -14.59
CA GLY A 21 4.01 -10.27 -15.93
C GLY A 21 4.00 -11.67 -16.55
N ALA A 22 4.36 -12.69 -15.78
CA ALA A 22 4.33 -14.08 -16.25
C ALA A 22 2.89 -14.60 -16.38
N GLY A 23 2.02 -14.30 -15.41
CA GLY A 23 0.61 -14.69 -15.43
C GLY A 23 -0.20 -13.99 -16.52
N GLY A 24 0.00 -12.68 -16.70
CA GLY A 24 -0.69 -11.88 -17.72
C GLY A 24 -0.29 -12.23 -19.15
N GLY A 25 1.01 -12.47 -19.39
CA GLY A 25 1.51 -12.91 -20.70
C GLY A 25 0.96 -14.28 -21.09
N THR A 26 0.91 -15.21 -20.13
CA THR A 26 0.38 -16.57 -20.34
C THR A 26 -1.13 -16.53 -20.60
N ALA A 27 -1.90 -15.71 -19.88
CA ALA A 27 -3.32 -15.54 -20.13
C ALA A 27 -3.61 -14.95 -21.51
N LEU A 28 -2.86 -13.93 -21.93
CA LEU A 28 -2.96 -13.33 -23.27
C LEU A 28 -2.67 -14.34 -24.38
N LEU A 29 -1.66 -15.20 -24.19
CA LEU A 29 -1.35 -16.27 -25.14
C LEU A 29 -2.46 -17.32 -25.20
N MET A 30 -3.06 -17.72 -24.07
CA MET A 30 -4.20 -18.65 -24.06
C MET A 30 -5.45 -18.07 -24.75
N PHE A 31 -5.69 -16.76 -24.61
CA PHE A 31 -6.73 -16.08 -25.36
C PHE A 31 -6.41 -16.00 -26.86
N ALA A 32 -5.14 -15.77 -27.21
CA ALA A 32 -4.69 -15.75 -28.60
C ALA A 32 -4.82 -17.12 -29.27
N GLU A 33 -4.49 -18.22 -28.58
CA GLU A 33 -4.62 -19.59 -29.09
C GLU A 33 -6.06 -19.98 -29.41
N ARG A 34 -7.03 -19.48 -28.64
CA ARG A 34 -8.46 -19.74 -28.86
C ARG A 34 -9.09 -18.91 -29.98
N LEU A 35 -8.37 -17.97 -30.58
CA LEU A 35 -8.87 -17.20 -31.72
C LEU A 35 -8.73 -18.01 -33.03
N PRO A 36 -9.77 -18.04 -33.88
CA PRO A 36 -9.69 -18.65 -35.22
C PRO A 36 -8.54 -18.06 -36.05
N ASP A 37 -7.83 -18.92 -36.80
CA ASP A 37 -6.68 -18.52 -37.63
C ASP A 37 -7.05 -17.60 -38.81
N THR A 38 -8.35 -17.38 -39.05
CA THR A 38 -8.86 -16.42 -40.03
C THR A 38 -8.61 -14.96 -39.66
N TYR A 39 -8.21 -14.66 -38.42
CA TYR A 39 -7.94 -13.31 -37.97
C TYR A 39 -6.46 -12.92 -38.17
N TRP A 40 -6.22 -12.02 -39.12
CA TRP A 40 -4.90 -11.46 -39.44
C TRP A 40 -4.20 -10.77 -38.24
N PHE A 41 -4.95 -10.35 -37.22
CA PHE A 41 -4.41 -9.70 -36.02
C PHE A 41 -3.87 -10.68 -34.96
N LYS A 42 -4.13 -11.99 -35.09
CA LYS A 42 -3.69 -13.01 -34.11
C LYS A 42 -2.18 -13.03 -33.93
N THR A 43 -1.43 -12.98 -35.04
CA THR A 43 0.04 -12.95 -35.03
C THR A 43 0.58 -11.68 -34.38
N TYR A 44 -0.04 -10.53 -34.65
CA TYR A 44 0.34 -9.26 -34.02
C TYR A 44 0.06 -9.26 -32.51
N LEU A 45 -1.04 -9.89 -32.08
CA LEU A 45 -1.37 -10.04 -30.66
C LEU A 45 -0.33 -10.92 -29.94
N ILE A 46 0.06 -12.05 -30.52
CA ILE A 46 1.07 -12.96 -29.97
C ILE A 46 2.43 -12.25 -29.87
N LEU A 47 2.83 -11.53 -30.92
CA LEU A 47 4.09 -10.79 -30.96
C LEU A 47 4.11 -9.63 -29.94
N ALA A 48 2.97 -8.95 -29.76
CA ALA A 48 2.84 -7.83 -28.83
C ALA A 48 2.58 -8.27 -27.38
N ALA A 49 2.16 -9.51 -27.12
CA ALA A 49 1.79 -10.01 -25.80
C ALA A 49 2.87 -9.80 -24.72
N PRO A 50 4.18 -10.05 -24.98
CA PRO A 50 5.22 -9.76 -23.99
C PRO A 50 5.30 -8.27 -23.63
N SER A 51 5.18 -7.38 -24.63
CA SER A 51 5.24 -5.92 -24.43
C SER A 51 4.01 -5.39 -23.70
N LEU A 52 2.82 -5.89 -24.07
CA LEU A 52 1.57 -5.61 -23.39
C LEU A 52 1.62 -6.07 -21.94
N SER A 53 2.12 -7.28 -21.67
CA SER A 53 2.27 -7.81 -20.32
C SER A 53 3.15 -6.92 -19.44
N VAL A 54 4.33 -6.50 -19.94
CA VAL A 54 5.21 -5.60 -19.21
C VAL A 54 4.54 -4.24 -18.93
N SER A 55 3.80 -3.72 -19.91
CA SER A 55 3.08 -2.44 -19.78
C SER A 55 1.96 -2.52 -18.77
N PHE A 56 1.15 -3.59 -18.81
CA PHE A 56 0.11 -3.85 -17.82
C PHE A 56 0.70 -4.01 -16.42
N SER A 57 1.78 -4.78 -16.26
CA SER A 57 2.46 -4.93 -14.97
C SER A 57 2.92 -3.59 -14.40
N LYS A 58 3.46 -2.68 -15.23
CA LYS A 58 3.84 -1.34 -14.76
C LYS A 58 2.64 -0.53 -14.28
N ILE A 59 1.56 -0.50 -15.06
CA ILE A 59 0.34 0.25 -14.72
C ILE A 59 -0.28 -0.31 -13.43
N THR A 60 -0.42 -1.64 -13.32
CA THR A 60 -0.98 -2.29 -12.15
C THR A 60 -0.14 -2.05 -10.91
N ASN A 61 1.19 -2.04 -11.02
CA ASN A 61 2.05 -1.73 -9.88
C ASN A 61 1.93 -0.27 -9.42
N ILE A 62 1.73 0.68 -10.33
CA ILE A 62 1.48 2.08 -9.96
C ILE A 62 0.15 2.16 -9.20
N ILE A 63 -0.92 1.57 -9.75
CA ILE A 63 -2.24 1.56 -9.11
C ILE A 63 -2.18 0.89 -7.73
N LEU A 64 -1.54 -0.28 -7.62
CA LEU A 64 -1.37 -0.98 -6.34
C LEU A 64 -0.54 -0.16 -5.34
N SER A 65 0.46 0.57 -5.80
CA SER A 65 1.25 1.46 -4.93
C SER A 65 0.36 2.54 -4.32
N GLU A 66 -0.44 3.23 -5.13
CA GLU A 66 -1.38 4.26 -4.66
C GLU A 66 -2.45 3.65 -3.74
N CYS A 67 -3.02 2.50 -4.12
CA CYS A 67 -4.01 1.82 -3.27
C CYS A 67 -3.42 1.38 -1.92
N ASN A 68 -2.18 0.91 -1.88
CA ASN A 68 -1.52 0.55 -0.62
C ASN A 68 -1.31 1.77 0.28
N ILE A 69 -0.92 2.91 -0.28
CA ILE A 69 -0.78 4.17 0.48
C ILE A 69 -2.12 4.55 1.12
N ILE A 70 -3.20 4.53 0.33
CA ILE A 70 -4.55 4.85 0.83
C ILE A 70 -5.00 3.83 1.88
N TYR A 71 -4.74 2.54 1.65
CA TYR A 71 -5.09 1.47 2.59
C TYR A 71 -4.35 1.64 3.92
N ASP A 72 -3.05 1.95 3.88
CA ASP A 72 -2.25 2.16 5.09
C ASP A 72 -2.74 3.40 5.87
N MET A 73 -3.11 4.49 5.17
CA MET A 73 -3.72 5.66 5.82
C MET A 73 -5.07 5.33 6.48
N LEU A 74 -5.93 4.58 5.79
CA LEU A 74 -7.23 4.16 6.34
C LEU A 74 -7.04 3.24 7.54
N ARG A 75 -6.08 2.32 7.46
CA ARG A 75 -5.75 1.39 8.53
C ARG A 75 -5.22 2.13 9.76
N GLU A 76 -4.31 3.08 9.58
CA GLU A 76 -3.80 3.94 10.65
C GLU A 76 -4.95 4.70 11.33
N SER A 77 -5.85 5.31 10.54
CA SER A 77 -7.02 6.01 11.08
C SER A 77 -7.98 5.10 11.85
N GLN A 78 -8.18 3.85 11.39
CA GLN A 78 -8.99 2.88 12.12
C GLN A 78 -8.36 2.50 13.46
N TYR A 79 -7.03 2.32 13.51
CA TYR A 79 -6.33 2.03 14.76
C TYR A 79 -6.43 3.20 15.74
N GLU A 80 -6.21 4.44 15.30
CA GLU A 80 -6.38 5.62 16.16
C GLU A 80 -7.79 5.71 16.75
N ARG A 81 -8.81 5.52 15.91
CA ARG A 81 -10.22 5.51 16.36
C ARG A 81 -10.49 4.37 17.35
N SER A 82 -9.88 3.21 17.15
CA SER A 82 -10.02 2.06 18.05
C SER A 82 -9.41 2.36 19.42
N ILE A 83 -8.20 2.95 19.45
CA ILE A 83 -7.52 3.33 20.69
C ILE A 83 -8.32 4.38 21.47
N LEU A 84 -8.81 5.42 20.80
CA LEU A 84 -9.67 6.45 21.42
C LEU A 84 -10.96 5.87 21.98
N ARG A 85 -11.58 4.92 21.27
CA ARG A 85 -12.78 4.20 21.77
C ARG A 85 -12.45 3.37 23.01
N SER A 86 -11.33 2.65 23.01
CA SER A 86 -10.87 1.86 24.15
C SER A 86 -10.58 2.72 25.38
N LEU A 87 -9.92 3.88 25.20
CA LEU A 87 -9.72 4.87 26.26
C LEU A 87 -11.05 5.40 26.82
N LYS A 88 -11.99 5.75 25.95
CA LYS A 88 -13.34 6.21 26.35
C LYS A 88 -14.12 5.13 27.11
N LEU A 89 -13.96 3.86 26.75
CA LEU A 89 -14.55 2.74 27.46
C LEU A 89 -13.88 2.51 28.82
N LEU A 90 -12.54 2.57 28.89
CA LEU A 90 -11.80 2.49 30.16
C LEU A 90 -12.23 3.57 31.14
N ARG A 91 -12.47 4.79 30.65
CA ARG A 91 -12.94 5.91 31.49
C ARG A 91 -14.37 5.72 32.00
N LYS A 92 -15.23 5.05 31.24
CA LYS A 92 -16.62 4.77 31.63
C LYS A 92 -16.72 3.60 32.60
N ASN A 93 -15.95 2.55 32.37
CA ASN A 93 -15.90 1.34 33.18
C ASN A 93 -14.45 1.10 33.62
N PRO A 94 -13.99 1.79 34.67
CA PRO A 94 -12.61 1.72 35.10
C PRO A 94 -12.28 0.33 35.64
N LEU A 95 -11.60 -0.45 34.82
CA LEU A 95 -10.93 -1.69 35.22
C LEU A 95 -9.54 -1.42 35.84
N ALA A 96 -9.07 -0.17 35.79
CA ALA A 96 -7.78 0.28 36.27
C ALA A 96 -7.92 1.56 37.09
N SER A 97 -6.88 1.91 37.86
CA SER A 97 -6.82 3.16 38.62
C SER A 97 -6.91 4.38 37.69
N GLN A 98 -7.63 5.41 38.13
CA GLN A 98 -7.79 6.68 37.41
C GLN A 98 -6.44 7.30 37.00
N ALA A 99 -5.44 7.22 37.88
CA ALA A 99 -4.08 7.70 37.59
C ALA A 99 -3.38 6.93 36.47
N SER A 100 -3.70 5.65 36.29
CA SER A 100 -3.18 4.82 35.19
C SER A 100 -3.86 5.16 33.87
N ILE A 101 -5.15 5.52 33.91
CA ILE A 101 -5.92 5.95 32.72
C ILE A 101 -5.41 7.30 32.23
N GLU A 102 -5.19 8.25 33.14
CA GLU A 102 -4.65 9.58 32.81
C GLU A 102 -3.23 9.50 32.23
N LYS A 103 -2.36 8.65 32.79
CA LYS A 103 -1.03 8.38 32.21
C LYS A 103 -1.12 7.83 30.79
N LEU A 104 -2.10 6.97 30.51
CA LEU A 104 -2.29 6.38 29.19
C LEU A 104 -2.83 7.39 28.18
N GLU A 105 -3.76 8.26 28.58
CA GLU A 105 -4.24 9.39 27.76
C GLU A 105 -3.08 10.34 27.43
N GLN A 106 -2.25 10.68 28.41
CA GLN A 106 -1.11 11.58 28.22
C GLN A 106 -0.06 10.97 27.29
N ALA A 107 0.26 9.68 27.45
CA ALA A 107 1.16 8.97 26.54
C ALA A 107 0.61 8.92 25.10
N TYR A 108 -0.70 8.77 24.93
CA TYR A 108 -1.34 8.83 23.61
C TYR A 108 -1.18 10.21 22.96
N LEU A 109 -1.41 11.28 23.72
CA LEU A 109 -1.23 12.66 23.24
C LEU A 109 0.23 12.94 22.85
N ASP A 110 1.19 12.52 23.66
CA ASP A 110 2.63 12.71 23.37
C ASP A 110 3.05 11.99 22.09
N VAL A 111 2.59 10.76 21.89
CA VAL A 111 2.85 10.00 20.65
C VAL A 111 2.19 10.67 19.44
N SER A 112 0.96 11.16 19.60
CA SER A 112 0.23 11.87 18.54
C SER A 112 0.94 13.16 18.13
N ILE A 113 1.39 13.97 19.10
CA ILE A 113 2.14 15.20 18.85
C ILE A 113 3.44 14.88 18.10
N LYS A 114 4.21 13.89 18.58
CA LYS A 114 5.45 13.48 17.94
C LYS A 114 5.25 12.96 16.51
N CYS A 115 4.10 12.33 16.24
CA CYS A 115 3.75 11.89 14.89
C CYS A 115 3.45 13.09 13.96
N ILE A 116 2.73 14.09 14.46
CA ILE A 116 2.45 15.35 13.73
C ILE A 116 3.74 16.12 13.46
N GLU A 117 4.61 16.28 14.45
CA GLU A 117 5.91 16.95 14.30
C GLU A 117 6.76 16.27 13.21
N ASN A 118 6.81 14.94 13.21
CA ASN A 118 7.50 14.18 12.17
C ASN A 118 6.88 14.35 10.78
N LYS A 119 5.55 14.47 10.68
CA LYS A 119 4.87 14.75 9.40
C LYS A 119 5.19 16.17 8.90
N ILE A 120 5.18 17.16 9.79
CA ILE A 120 5.58 18.54 9.48
C ILE A 120 7.02 18.59 9.00
N PHE A 121 7.95 17.95 9.72
CA PHE A 121 9.37 17.91 9.35
C PHE A 121 9.60 17.28 7.98
N LYS A 122 8.87 16.21 7.64
CA LYS A 122 8.95 15.59 6.31
C LYS A 122 8.42 16.50 5.20
N LEU A 123 7.32 17.22 5.45
CA LEU A 123 6.74 18.16 4.49
C LEU A 123 7.65 19.36 4.25
N ASP A 124 8.27 19.87 5.32
CA ASP A 124 9.20 20.99 5.23
C ASP A 124 10.45 20.61 4.42
N LYS A 125 10.98 19.40 4.67
CA LYS A 125 12.10 18.85 3.89
C LYS A 125 11.77 18.69 2.40
N MET A 126 10.55 18.27 2.06
CA MET A 126 10.10 18.13 0.67
C MET A 126 9.87 19.47 -0.05
N LYS A 127 9.77 20.59 0.68
CA LYS A 127 9.60 21.94 0.11
C LYS A 127 10.93 22.65 -0.13
N SER A 128 12.01 22.18 0.49
CA SER A 128 13.37 22.73 0.32
C SER A 128 14.22 22.04 -0.75
N ASP A 129 13.73 20.94 -1.33
CA ASP A 129 14.28 20.26 -2.51
C ASP A 129 13.52 20.69 -3.78
#